data_AF-I9HWN3-F1
#
_entry.id   AF-I9HWN3-F1
#
_cell.length_a   1.000
_cell.length_b   1.000
_cell.length_c   1.000
_cell.angle_alpha   90.00
_cell.angle_beta   90.00
_cell.angle_gamma   90.00
#
_symmetry.space_group_name_H-M   'P 1'
#
loop_
_entity.id
_entity.type
_entity.pdbx_description
1 polymer ?
#
loop_
_entity_poly.entity_id
_entity_poly.type
_entity_poly.pdbx_seq_one_letter_code
_entity_poly.pdbx_strand_id
1 'polypeptide(L)' 'MITLEKCKQILNQEYEKFSNEEIKLLREYLYLLAELQIESGEEYKKE' A
#
# COMPACT_ATOMS: atom_id res chain seq x y z
N MET A 1 -8.75 -0.87 -3.56
CA MET A 1 -7.66 -1.67 -2.93
C MET A 1 -7.14 -2.69 -3.94
N ILE A 2 -5.83 -2.85 -4.04
CA ILE A 2 -5.16 -3.88 -4.86
C ILE A 2 -5.17 -5.25 -4.15
N THR A 3 -5.15 -6.33 -4.95
CA THR A 3 -5.15 -7.70 -4.43
C THR A 3 -3.77 -8.11 -3.91
N LEU A 4 -3.72 -9.07 -2.98
CA LEU A 4 -2.46 -9.62 -2.50
C LEU A 4 -1.62 -10.24 -3.63
N GLU A 5 -2.28 -10.87 -4.59
CA GLU A 5 -1.63 -11.43 -5.79
C GLU A 5 -0.96 -10.35 -6.63
N LYS A 6 -1.62 -9.20 -6.81
CA LYS A 6 -1.02 -8.07 -7.51
C LYS A 6 0.16 -7.48 -6.72
N CYS A 7 0.07 -7.39 -5.40
CA CYS A 7 1.20 -6.99 -4.55
C CYS A 7 2.39 -7.95 -4.71
N LYS A 8 2.14 -9.27 -4.72
CA LYS A 8 3.20 -10.28 -4.96
C LYS A 8 3.88 -10.09 -6.30
N GLN A 9 3.11 -9.85 -7.36
CA GLN A 9 3.66 -9.60 -8.69
C GLN A 9 4.57 -8.37 -8.72
N ILE A 10 4.20 -7.29 -8.02
CA ILE A 10 4.97 -6.04 -7.99
C ILE A 10 6.20 -6.15 -7.09
N LEU A 11 6.04 -6.70 -5.89
CA LEU A 11 7.11 -6.74 -4.88
C LEU A 11 8.15 -7.81 -5.17
N ASN A 12 7.75 -8.93 -5.81
CA ASN A 12 8.66 -10.03 -6.17
C ASN A 12 9.10 -9.97 -7.63
N GLN A 13 8.99 -8.80 -8.28
CA GLN A 13 9.55 -8.56 -9.62
C GLN A 13 11.08 -8.48 -9.60
N GLU A 14 11.67 -8.10 -8.47
CA GLU A 14 13.11 -8.00 -8.21
C GLU A 14 13.65 -9.28 -7.50
N TYR A 15 14.97 -9.33 -7.25
CA TYR A 15 15.64 -10.52 -6.70
C TYR A 15 15.23 -10.88 -5.26
N GLU A 16 14.79 -9.92 -4.45
CA GLU A 16 14.39 -10.17 -3.07
C GLU A 16 12.89 -10.46 -2.99
N LYS A 17 12.56 -11.70 -2.63
CA LYS A 17 11.17 -12.17 -2.56
C LYS A 17 10.62 -11.96 -1.16
N PHE A 18 9.57 -11.18 -1.05
CA PHE A 18 8.79 -11.06 0.18
C PHE A 18 7.87 -12.27 0.34
N SER A 19 7.78 -12.75 1.58
CA SER A 19 6.80 -13.73 2.02
C SER A 19 5.38 -13.17 1.95
N ASN A 20 4.38 -14.04 2.03
CA ASN A 20 2.99 -13.61 2.00
C ASN A 20 2.63 -12.72 3.21
N GLU A 21 3.24 -13.00 4.36
CA GLU A 21 3.09 -12.28 5.61
C GLU A 21 3.66 -10.86 5.50
N GLU A 22 4.88 -10.72 4.97
CA GLU A 22 5.51 -9.42 4.72
C GLU A 22 4.69 -8.58 3.74
N ILE A 23 4.18 -9.20 2.67
CA ILE A 23 3.36 -8.51 1.67
C ILE A 23 2.03 -8.03 2.26
N LYS A 24 1.42 -8.79 3.19
CA LYS A 24 0.21 -8.35 3.90
C LYS A 24 0.49 -7.12 4.75
N LEU A 25 1.57 -7.15 5.54
CA LEU A 25 1.97 -6.04 6.41
C LEU A 25 2.26 -4.77 5.60
N LEU A 26 3.03 -4.89 4.52
CA LEU A 26 3.32 -3.78 3.61
C LEU A 26 2.03 -3.19 3.01
N ARG A 27 1.12 -4.06 2.56
CA ARG A 27 -0.16 -3.63 1.97
C ARG A 27 -1.02 -2.88 2.98
N GLU A 28 -1.13 -3.39 4.21
CA GLU A 28 -1.91 -2.75 5.29
C GLU A 28 -1.32 -1.39 5.68
N TYR A 29 0.01 -1.32 5.84
CA TYR A 29 0.70 -0.07 6.14
C TYR A 29 0.50 1.00 5.05
N LEU A 30 0.64 0.62 3.77
CA LEU A 30 0.44 1.53 2.65
C LEU A 30 -1.00 2.02 2.53
N TYR A 31 -1.98 1.20 2.90
CA TYR A 31 -3.38 1.63 2.96
C TYR A 31 -3.64 2.62 4.10
N LEU A 32 -3.10 2.36 5.29
CA LEU A 32 -3.17 3.32 6.39
C LEU A 32 -2.58 4.67 5.99
N LEU A 33 -1.43 4.69 5.32
CA LEU A 33 -0.83 5.93 4.82
C LEU A 33 -1.71 6.64 3.79
N ALA A 34 -2.35 5.89 2.88
CA ALA A 34 -3.25 6.47 1.89
C ALA A 34 -4.50 7.06 2.55
N GLU A 35 -5.06 6.41 3.56
CA GLU A 35 -6.19 6.92 4.35
C GLU A 35 -5.81 8.21 5.06
N LEU A 36 -4.67 8.24 5.75
CA LEU A 36 -4.14 9.46 6.40
C LEU A 36 -3.87 10.58 5.39
N GLN A 37 -3.41 10.25 4.19
CA GLN A 37 -3.19 11.24 3.12
C GLN A 37 -4.51 11.80 2.56
N ILE A 38 -5.56 10.99 2.49
CA ILE A 38 -6.90 11.42 2.10
C ILE A 38 -7.48 12.33 3.18
N GLU A 39 -7.41 11.91 4.45
CA GLU A 39 -7.87 12.69 5.60
C GLU A 39 -7.16 14.05 5.70
N SER A 40 -5.84 14.07 5.50
CA SER A 40 -5.07 15.33 5.47
C SER A 40 -5.34 16.15 4.21
N GLY A 41 -5.69 15.52 3.09
CA GLY A 41 -5.99 16.18 1.81
C GLY A 41 -7.36 16.87 1.73
N GLU A 42 -8.32 16.51 2.58
CA GLU A 42 -9.60 17.22 2.69
C GLU A 42 -9.44 18.65 3.27
N GLU A 43 -8.34 18.95 3.97
CA GLU A 43 -8.02 20.32 4.41
C GLU A 43 -7.48 21.23 3.29
N TYR A 44 -6.95 20.67 2.18
CA TYR A 44 -6.32 21.44 1.10
C TYR A 44 -7.20 21.63 -0.15
N LYS A 45 -8.51 21.32 -0.07
CA LYS A 45 -9.51 21.66 -1.10
C LYS A 45 -10.53 22.69 -0.62
N LYS A 46 -10.08 23.70 0.12
CA LYS A 46 -10.80 24.99 0.25
C LYS A 46 -10.19 25.99 -0.73
N GLU A 47 -10.55 25.86 -2.01
CA GLU A 47 -10.46 26.94 -3.00
C GLU A 47 -11.78 27.02 -3.77
#